data_AF-A0A2V8TGL0-F1
#
_entry.id   AF-A0A2V8TGL0-F1
#
_cell.length_a   1.000
_cell.length_b   1.000
_cell.length_c   1.000
_cell.angle_alpha   90.00
_cell.angle_beta   90.00
_cell.angle_gamma   90.00
#
_symmetry.space_group_name_H-M   'P 1'
#
loop_
_entity.id
_entity.type
_entity.pdbx_description
1 polymer ?
#
loop_
_entity_poly.entity_id
_entity_poly.type
_entity_poly.pdbx_seq_one_letter_code
_entity_poly.pdbx_strand_id
1 'polypeptide(L)'
;MGDFHHLRDFRYRLTADTAAIATLNGKLRKVTIHAKSTITVVDGPFNGARLVDISWEGKALMMSTADLKEHGELVDHEKMGISA
;
A
#
# COMPACT_ATOMS: atom_id res chain seq x y z
N MET A 1 -10.94 18.97 12.91
CA MET A 1 -11.18 18.29 11.63
C MET A 1 -9.84 17.76 11.19
N GLY A 2 -9.64 16.44 11.24
CA GLY A 2 -8.33 15.85 10.92
C GLY A 2 -8.12 15.86 9.42
N ASP A 3 -7.03 16.49 8.97
CA ASP A 3 -6.59 16.46 7.58
C ASP A 3 -6.25 15.03 7.19
N PHE A 4 -7.17 14.38 6.47
CA PHE A 4 -6.93 13.06 5.90
C PHE A 4 -6.09 13.24 4.63
N HIS A 5 -4.77 13.29 4.81
CA HIS A 5 -3.83 13.26 3.68
C HIS A 5 -4.15 12.03 2.82
N HIS A 6 -4.56 12.27 1.58
CA HIS A 6 -4.68 11.24 0.56
C HIS A 6 -3.34 10.50 0.47
N LEU A 7 -3.31 9.21 0.81
CA LEU A 7 -2.11 8.36 0.65
C LEU A 7 -1.76 8.10 -0.83
N ARG A 8 -2.42 8.77 -1.76
CA ARG A 8 -2.13 8.64 -3.19
C ARG A 8 -0.68 9.05 -3.45
N ASP A 9 0.00 8.23 -4.24
CA ASP A 9 1.39 8.45 -4.69
C ASP A 9 2.47 8.39 -3.59
N PHE A 10 2.14 7.84 -2.41
CA PHE A 10 3.14 7.48 -1.41
C PHE A 10 3.67 6.07 -1.65
N ARG A 11 4.99 5.96 -1.62
CA ARG A 11 5.72 4.69 -1.75
C ARG A 11 6.06 4.13 -0.39
N TYR A 12 5.82 2.84 -0.22
CA TYR A 12 6.18 2.08 0.97
C TYR A 12 7.08 0.91 0.59
N ARG A 13 8.13 0.69 1.37
CA ARG A 13 8.96 -0.51 1.30
C ARG A 13 8.45 -1.50 2.34
N LEU A 14 8.19 -2.73 1.93
CA LEU A 14 7.74 -3.78 2.83
C LEU A 14 8.91 -4.34 3.64
N THR A 15 8.73 -4.55 4.94
CA THR A 15 9.71 -5.15 5.84
C THR A 15 9.58 -6.67 5.94
N ALA A 16 8.42 -7.21 5.56
CA ALA A 16 8.11 -8.64 5.56
C ALA A 16 7.29 -9.05 4.32
N ASP A 17 7.28 -10.34 4.02
CA ASP A 17 6.43 -10.92 2.98
C ASP A 17 4.96 -10.67 3.32
N THR A 18 4.24 -10.00 2.42
CA THR A 18 2.90 -9.49 2.69
C THR A 18 1.90 -10.02 1.67
N ALA A 19 0.68 -10.30 2.12
CA ALA A 19 -0.39 -10.74 1.25
C ALA A 19 -1.05 -9.57 0.51
N ALA A 20 -1.28 -9.75 -0.79
CA ALA A 20 -2.12 -8.89 -1.60
C ALA A 20 -3.14 -9.74 -2.37
N ILE A 21 -4.15 -9.07 -2.92
CA ILE A 21 -5.21 -9.67 -3.73
C ILE A 21 -5.10 -9.10 -5.13
N ALA A 22 -4.91 -9.96 -6.12
CA ALA A 22 -5.04 -9.62 -7.53
C ALA A 22 -6.43 -10.02 -8.04
N THR A 23 -6.98 -9.22 -8.96
CA THR A 23 -8.11 -9.64 -9.78
C THR A 23 -7.59 -10.14 -11.13
N LEU A 24 -7.65 -11.46 -11.34
CA LEU A 24 -7.19 -12.10 -12.56
C LEU A 24 -8.38 -12.80 -13.23
N ASN A 25 -8.76 -12.35 -14.43
CA ASN A 25 -9.93 -12.85 -15.18
C ASN A 25 -11.22 -12.82 -14.34
N GLY A 26 -11.45 -11.72 -13.62
CA GLY A 26 -12.62 -11.54 -12.75
C GLY A 26 -12.61 -12.39 -11.46
N LYS A 27 -11.52 -13.11 -11.18
CA LYS A 27 -11.37 -13.91 -9.96
C LYS A 27 -10.32 -13.31 -9.04
N LEU A 28 -10.64 -13.27 -7.75
CA LEU A 28 -9.69 -12.86 -6.71
C LEU A 28 -8.66 -13.98 -6.49
N ARG A 29 -7.38 -13.62 -6.53
CA ARG A 29 -6.26 -14.50 -6.19
C ARG A 29 -5.37 -13.83 -5.17
N LYS A 30 -5.01 -14.57 -4.13
CA LYS A 30 -3.98 -14.15 -3.18
C LYS A 30 -2.62 -14.21 -3.87
N VAL A 31 -1.83 -13.17 -3.70
CA VAL A 31 -0.45 -13.04 -4.17
C VAL A 31 0.42 -12.66 -2.98
N THR A 32 1.65 -13.14 -2.96
CA THR A 32 2.64 -12.71 -1.97
C THR A 32 3.52 -11.66 -2.60
N ILE A 33 3.65 -10.51 -1.93
CA ILE A 33 4.64 -9.49 -2.24
C ILE A 33 5.81 -9.71 -1.29
N HIS A 34 6.99 -9.96 -1.82
CA HIS A 34 8.16 -10.27 -1.00
C HIS A 34 8.67 -9.06 -0.23
N ALA A 35 9.27 -9.31 0.92
CA ALA A 35 9.97 -8.31 1.72
C ALA A 35 10.96 -7.50 0.85
N LYS A 36 11.18 -6.25 1.24
CA LYS A 36 11.98 -5.24 0.54
C LYS A 36 11.39 -4.75 -0.78
N SER A 37 10.25 -5.29 -1.24
CA SER A 37 9.53 -4.74 -2.39
C SER A 37 8.99 -3.35 -2.07
N THR A 38 9.02 -2.47 -3.07
CA THR A 38 8.38 -1.16 -2.99
C THR A 38 7.01 -1.24 -3.66
N ILE A 39 6.00 -0.74 -2.96
CA ILE A 39 4.63 -0.59 -3.46
C ILE A 39 4.25 0.89 -3.46
N THR A 40 3.32 1.26 -4.33
CA THR A 40 2.75 2.62 -4.36
C THR A 40 1.28 2.54 -4.02
N VAL A 41 0.81 3.34 -3.07
CA VAL A 41 -0.62 3.46 -2.79
C VAL A 41 -1.27 4.29 -3.90
N VAL A 42 -2.29 3.70 -4.54
CA VAL A 42 -2.99 4.31 -5.68
C VAL A 42 -4.30 4.93 -5.22
N ASP A 43 -5.05 4.23 -4.37
CA ASP A 43 -6.31 4.74 -3.83
C ASP A 43 -6.73 4.00 -2.55
N GLY A 44 -7.65 4.59 -1.78
CA GLY A 44 -8.30 3.89 -0.67
C GLY A 44 -8.78 4.80 0.47
N PRO A 45 -9.98 4.57 1.01
CA PRO A 45 -10.47 5.29 2.18
C PRO A 45 -9.83 4.78 3.48
N PHE A 46 -9.37 5.68 4.35
CA PHE A 46 -8.87 5.31 5.69
C PHE A 46 -9.99 4.98 6.70
N ASN A 47 -11.25 5.19 6.33
CA ASN A 47 -12.42 4.96 7.19
C ASN A 47 -13.23 3.74 6.71
N GLY A 48 -12.84 2.56 7.17
CA GLY A 48 -13.71 1.38 7.23
C GLY A 48 -13.52 0.28 6.18
N ALA A 49 -12.88 0.55 5.04
CA ALA A 49 -12.51 -0.51 4.11
C ALA A 49 -11.13 -1.05 4.50
N ARG A 50 -11.06 -2.33 4.87
CA ARG A 50 -9.80 -2.98 5.31
C ARG A 50 -8.71 -2.95 4.24
N LEU A 51 -9.06 -2.73 2.97
CA LEU A 51 -8.15 -2.83 1.83
C LEU A 51 -7.79 -1.45 1.26
N VAL A 52 -6.56 -1.33 0.77
CA VAL A 52 -6.02 -0.21 0.01
C VAL A 52 -5.61 -0.70 -1.37
N ASP A 53 -5.89 0.09 -2.40
CA ASP A 53 -5.43 -0.18 -3.75
C ASP A 53 -3.97 0.25 -3.89
N ILE A 54 -3.15 -0.68 -4.37
CA ILE A 54 -1.71 -0.50 -4.53
C ILE A 54 -1.28 -0.87 -5.95
N SER A 55 -0.15 -0.30 -6.36
CA SER A 55 0.59 -0.71 -7.55
C SER A 55 1.88 -1.40 -7.12
N TRP A 56 2.12 -2.60 -7.66
CA TRP A 56 3.35 -3.37 -7.50
C TRP A 56 3.72 -4.03 -8.82
N GLU A 57 4.94 -3.80 -9.31
CA GLU A 57 5.42 -4.29 -10.62
C GLU A 57 4.47 -3.97 -11.79
N GLY A 58 3.84 -2.79 -11.74
CA GLY A 58 2.86 -2.37 -12.76
C GLY A 58 1.49 -3.06 -12.67
N LYS A 59 1.24 -3.87 -11.63
CA LYS A 59 -0.04 -4.54 -11.40
C LYS A 59 -0.82 -3.79 -10.32
N ALA A 60 -2.09 -3.53 -10.59
CA ALA A 60 -3.04 -3.04 -9.61
C ALA A 60 -3.49 -4.21 -8.71
N LEU A 61 -3.29 -4.07 -7.41
CA LEU A 61 -3.60 -5.06 -6.38
C LEU A 61 -4.31 -4.38 -5.21
N MET A 62 -4.95 -5.18 -4.37
CA MET A 62 -5.48 -4.73 -3.09
C MET A 62 -4.66 -5.31 -1.94
N MET A 63 -4.30 -4.51 -0.96
CA MET A 63 -3.58 -4.94 0.25
C MET A 63 -4.36 -4.57 1.50
N SER A 64 -4.23 -5.36 2.56
CA SER A 64 -4.76 -4.97 3.87
C SER A 64 -4.06 -3.71 4.39
N THR A 65 -4.84 -2.74 4.84
CA THR A 65 -4.34 -1.54 5.54
C THR A 65 -3.63 -1.90 6.85
N ALA A 66 -3.99 -3.03 7.49
CA ALA A 66 -3.28 -3.51 8.67
C ALA A 66 -1.86 -3.97 8.30
N ASP A 67 -1.74 -4.78 7.26
CA ASP A 67 -0.45 -5.28 6.79
C ASP A 67 0.45 -4.13 6.32
N LEU A 68 -0.13 -3.14 5.62
CA LEU A 68 0.62 -1.94 5.22
C LEU A 68 1.10 -1.12 6.42
N LYS A 69 0.29 -1.00 7.48
CA LYS A 69 0.68 -0.28 8.72
C LYS A 69 1.75 -1.04 9.50
N GLU A 70 1.68 -2.37 9.52
CA GLU A 70 2.58 -3.22 10.29
C GLU A 70 3.91 -3.43 9.57
N HIS A 71 3.89 -3.56 8.25
CA HIS A 71 5.06 -3.93 7.45
C HIS A 71 5.53 -2.85 6.47
N GLY A 72 4.82 -1.74 6.33
CA GLY A 72 5.19 -0.66 5.40
C GLY A 72 6.06 0.41 6.05
N GLU A 73 7.27 0.58 5.52
CA GLU A 73 8.12 1.75 5.79
C GLU A 73 7.93 2.78 4.68
N LEU A 74 7.55 4.01 5.04
CA LEU A 74 7.41 5.08 4.07
C LEU A 74 8.78 5.40 3.44
N VAL A 75 8.84 5.45 2.10
CA VAL A 75 10.07 5.78 1.36
C VAL A 75 10.14 7.27 1.04
N ASP A 76 8.99 7.93 0.86
CA ASP A 76 8.90 9.33 0.42
C ASP A 76 8.94 10.32 1.59
N HIS A 77 9.98 10.23 2.44
CA HIS A 77 10.15 11.12 3.60
C HIS A 77 10.15 12.62 3.24
N GLU A 78 10.63 12.97 2.04
CA GLU A 78 10.69 14.36 1.57
C GLU A 78 9.31 14.96 1.24
N LYS A 79 8.32 14.13 0.87
CA LYS A 79 6.95 14.62 0.53
C LYS A 79 6.12 15.01 1.76
N MET A 80 6.56 14.63 2.96
CA MET A 80 5.87 14.92 4.23
C MET A 80 6.33 16.22 4.91
N GLY A 81 7.29 16.96 4.34
CA GLY A 81 7.80 18.19 4.95
C GLY A 81 8.51 17.96 6.29
N ILE A 82 9.00 16.74 6.55
CA ILE A 82 9.85 16.46 7.71
C ILE A 82 11.29 16.70 7.24
N SER A 83 11.70 17.97 7.26
CA SER A 83 13.12 18.32 7.21
C SER A 83 13.82 17.69 8.42
N ALA A 84 14.90 16.97 8.15
CA ALA A 84 15.80 16.42 9.17
C ALA A 84 16.44 17.52 10.03
#